data_AF-A0A915PYQ7-F1
#
_entry.id   AF-A0A915PYQ7-F1
#
_cell.length_a   1.000
_cell.length_b   1.000
_cell.length_c   1.000
_cell.angle_alpha   90.00
_cell.angle_beta   90.00
_cell.angle_gamma   90.00
#
_symmetry.space_group_name_H-M   'P 1'
#
loop_
_entity.id
_entity.type
_entity.pdbx_description
1 polymer ?
#
loop_
_entity_poly.entity_id
_entity_poly.type
_entity_poly.pdbx_seq_one_letter_code
_entity_poly.pdbx_strand_id
1 'polypeptide(L)'
;MAEAGFFFDPDDDNTDGVSCPFCLKSLTGWEDGDDPLVEHAKRKDVCYFARLGKSERDWTVEDFLRLLAQRRASIMVWLLSLFDKT
;
A
#
# COMPACT_ATOMS: atom_id res chain seq x y z
N MET A 1 10.07 4.10 -5.25
CA MET A 1 8.71 4.36 -4.69
C MET A 1 7.60 3.87 -5.60
N ALA A 2 7.38 4.47 -6.77
CA ALA A 2 6.25 4.13 -7.65
C ALA A 2 6.19 2.65 -8.08
N GLU A 3 7.33 2.07 -8.46
CA GLU A 3 7.41 0.64 -8.82
C GLU A 3 7.07 -0.30 -7.67
N ALA A 4 7.28 0.14 -6.42
CA ALA A 4 6.85 -0.58 -5.23
C ALA A 4 5.36 -0.35 -4.90
N GLY A 5 4.62 0.38 -5.73
CA GLY A 5 3.18 0.58 -5.60
C GLY A 5 2.77 1.76 -4.74
N PHE A 6 3.68 2.70 -4.50
CA PHE A 6 3.41 3.90 -3.70
C PHE A 6 3.12 5.12 -4.56
N PHE A 7 2.16 5.94 -4.12
CA PHE A 7 1.99 7.32 -4.55
C PHE A 7 2.39 8.27 -3.41
N PHE A 8 2.82 9.48 -3.77
CA PHE A 8 3.17 10.51 -2.79
C PHE A 8 1.92 11.04 -2.09
N ASP A 9 1.92 11.00 -0.76
CA ASP A 9 0.77 11.28 0.10
C ASP A 9 1.24 11.88 1.44
N PRO A 10 1.79 13.11 1.40
CA PRO A 10 2.32 13.75 2.59
C PRO A 10 1.19 14.35 3.46
N ASP A 11 1.49 14.54 4.74
CA ASP A 11 0.72 15.37 5.66
C ASP A 11 1.65 16.31 6.45
N ASP A 12 1.08 17.14 7.34
CA ASP A 12 1.84 18.14 8.10
C ASP A 12 2.94 17.52 8.98
N ASP A 13 2.72 16.30 9.50
CA ASP A 13 3.67 15.58 10.34
C ASP A 13 4.60 14.67 9.52
N ASN A 14 4.16 14.22 8.34
CA ASN A 14 4.81 13.20 7.50
C ASN A 14 5.11 13.74 6.09
N THR A 15 6.10 14.63 5.99
CA THR A 15 6.42 15.36 4.75
C THR A 15 6.91 14.49 3.59
N ASP A 16 7.43 13.28 3.88
CA ASP A 16 7.86 12.27 2.90
C ASP A 16 6.87 11.09 2.81
N GLY A 17 5.64 11.30 3.29
CA GLY A 17 4.58 10.32 3.30
C GLY A 17 4.29 9.74 1.92
N VAL A 18 4.18 8.42 1.86
CA VAL A 18 3.74 7.68 0.67
C VAL A 18 2.73 6.62 1.06
N SER A 19 1.77 6.38 0.17
CA SER A 19 0.65 5.47 0.41
C SER A 19 0.50 4.46 -0.72
N CYS A 20 0.12 3.22 -0.39
CA CYS A 20 -0.25 2.22 -1.40
C CYS A 20 -1.77 2.30 -1.69
N PRO A 21 -2.20 2.42 -2.96
CA PRO A 21 -3.63 2.58 -3.28
C PRO A 21 -4.44 1.29 -3.07
N PHE A 22 -3.76 0.13 -2.92
CA PHE A 22 -4.39 -1.18 -2.78
C PHE A 22 -4.45 -1.65 -1.33
N CYS A 23 -3.34 -1.65 -0.60
CA CYS A 23 -3.34 -2.10 0.80
C CYS A 23 -3.58 -0.98 1.82
N LEU A 24 -3.61 0.28 1.35
CA LEU A 24 -3.82 1.51 2.14
C LEU A 24 -2.82 1.70 3.28
N LYS A 25 -1.64 1.09 3.20
CA LYS A 25 -0.56 1.35 4.14
C LYS A 25 0.17 2.62 3.73
N SER A 26 0.27 3.55 4.66
CA SER A 26 1.09 4.76 4.57
C SER A 26 2.41 4.57 5.30
N LEU A 27 3.50 5.03 4.69
CA LEU A 27 4.88 4.96 5.18
C LEU A 27 5.53 6.35 5.08
N THR A 28 6.40 6.67 6.02
CA THR A 28 7.12 7.95 6.16
C THR A 28 8.46 7.65 6.85
N GLY A 29 9.35 8.64 6.94
CA GLY A 29 10.65 8.52 7.59
C GLY A 29 11.60 7.65 6.76
N TRP A 30 11.63 7.89 5.45
CA TRP A 30 12.48 7.18 4.51
C TRP A 30 13.94 7.63 4.65
N GLU A 31 14.84 6.65 4.66
CA GLU A 31 16.28 6.90 4.72
C GLU A 31 16.96 6.56 3.38
N ASP A 32 18.11 7.20 3.14
CA ASP A 32 18.95 6.87 2.00
C ASP A 32 19.40 5.41 2.08
N GLY A 33 18.99 4.61 1.10
CA GLY A 33 19.31 3.17 1.02
C GLY A 33 18.13 2.26 1.32
N ASP A 34 16.99 2.78 1.75
CA ASP A 34 15.76 2.00 1.88
C ASP A 34 15.31 1.44 0.51
N ASP A 35 15.01 0.13 0.47
CA ASP A 35 14.34 -0.49 -0.68
C ASP A 35 12.81 -0.39 -0.47
N PRO A 36 12.08 0.37 -1.32
CA PRO A 36 10.66 0.59 -1.11
C PRO A 36 9.81 -0.68 -1.19
N LEU A 37 10.18 -1.67 -2.01
CA LEU A 37 9.43 -2.91 -2.15
C LEU A 37 9.61 -3.80 -0.92
N VAL A 38 10.83 -3.84 -0.38
CA VAL A 38 11.15 -4.53 0.88
C VAL A 38 10.39 -3.88 2.04
N GLU A 39 10.40 -2.55 2.16
CA GLU A 39 9.67 -1.85 3.22
C GLU A 39 8.15 -2.02 3.10
N HIS A 40 7.62 -2.06 1.87
CA HIS A 40 6.22 -2.37 1.63
C HIS A 40 5.86 -3.78 2.11
N ALA A 41 6.66 -4.79 1.71
CA ALA A 41 6.42 -6.18 2.07
C ALA A 41 6.50 -6.41 3.59
N LYS A 42 7.44 -5.77 4.28
CA LYS A 42 7.61 -5.86 5.75
C LYS A 42 6.42 -5.27 6.54
N ARG A 43 5.90 -4.13 6.10
CA ARG A 43 4.96 -3.32 6.90
C ARG A 43 3.48 -3.64 6.63
N LYS A 44 3.21 -4.46 5.61
CA LYS A 44 1.91 -5.06 5.36
C LYS A 44 2.11 -6.43 4.73
N ASP A 45 2.28 -7.44 5.59
CA ASP A 45 2.60 -8.81 5.18
C ASP A 45 1.76 -9.30 4.00
N VAL A 46 0.46 -8.97 3.97
CA VAL A 46 -0.49 -9.49 2.96
C VAL A 46 -0.81 -8.47 1.85
N CYS A 47 0.11 -7.61 1.41
CA CYS A 47 -0.14 -6.80 0.21
C CYS A 47 -0.03 -7.65 -1.08
N TYR A 48 -1.10 -7.76 -1.87
CA TYR A 48 -1.10 -8.50 -3.13
C TYR A 48 -0.21 -7.82 -4.17
N PHE A 49 -0.27 -6.48 -4.28
CA PHE A 49 0.59 -5.73 -5.20
C PHE A 49 2.08 -6.02 -4.94
N ALA A 50 2.53 -5.92 -3.68
CA ALA A 50 3.94 -6.11 -3.33
C ALA A 50 4.46 -7.52 -3.66
N ARG A 51 3.56 -8.51 -3.74
CA ARG A 51 3.88 -9.90 -4.07
C ARG A 51 3.64 -10.26 -5.53
N LEU A 52 2.97 -9.40 -6.30
CA LEU A 52 2.48 -9.73 -7.63
C LEU A 52 3.64 -9.93 -8.62
N GLY A 53 4.68 -9.10 -8.54
CA GLY A 53 5.87 -9.22 -9.39
C GLY A 53 5.58 -9.05 -10.89
N LYS A 54 4.46 -8.41 -11.26
CA LYS A 54 4.07 -8.12 -12.64
C LYS A 54 3.97 -6.61 -12.85
N SER A 55 4.37 -6.16 -14.04
CA SER A 55 4.09 -4.79 -14.46
C SER A 55 2.58 -4.60 -14.72
N GLU A 56 2.08 -3.38 -14.61
CA GLU A 56 0.66 -3.06 -14.81
C GLU A 56 0.12 -3.58 -16.15
N ARG A 57 0.94 -3.53 -17.20
CA ARG A 57 0.57 -3.99 -18.55
C ARG A 57 0.34 -5.50 -18.64
N ASP A 58 0.91 -6.26 -17.70
CA ASP A 58 0.84 -7.72 -17.66
C ASP A 58 -0.23 -8.23 -16.68
N TRP A 59 -1.03 -7.33 -16.11
CA TRP A 59 -2.11 -7.71 -15.20
C TRP A 59 -3.22 -8.43 -15.93
N THR A 60 -3.60 -9.59 -15.38
CA THR A 60 -4.83 -10.25 -15.79
C THR A 60 -6.05 -9.56 -15.15
N VAL A 61 -7.24 -9.85 -15.67
CA VAL A 61 -8.50 -9.44 -15.03
C VAL A 61 -8.56 -9.96 -13.59
N GLU A 62 -8.06 -11.17 -13.33
CA GLU A 62 -8.01 -11.74 -11.98
C GLU A 62 -7.10 -10.93 -11.06
N ASP A 63 -5.91 -10.53 -11.53
CA ASP A 63 -4.98 -9.71 -10.75
C ASP A 63 -5.63 -8.38 -10.36
N PHE A 64 -6.27 -7.71 -11.32
CA PHE A 64 -6.98 -6.46 -11.08
C PHE A 64 -8.14 -6.62 -10.09
N LEU A 65 -8.93 -7.69 -10.22
CA LEU A 65 -10.03 -7.97 -9.29
C LEU A 65 -9.52 -8.26 -7.87
N ARG A 66 -8.40 -8.98 -7.71
CA ARG A 66 -7.76 -9.24 -6.42
C ARG A 66 -7.25 -7.94 -5.78
N LEU A 67 -6.62 -7.06 -6.55
CA LEU A 67 -6.18 -5.75 -6.10
C LEU A 67 -7.36 -4.89 -5.59
N LEU A 68 -8.47 -4.85 -6.34
CA LEU A 68 -9.68 -4.12 -5.92
C LEU A 68 -10.35 -4.74 -4.69
N ALA A 69 -10.41 -6.07 -4.61
CA ALA A 69 -10.96 -6.78 -3.46
C ALA A 69 -10.14 -6.47 -2.19
N GLN A 70 -8.81 -6.50 -2.28
CA GLN A 70 -7.93 -6.13 -1.18
C GLN A 70 -8.15 -4.68 -0.74
N ARG A 71 -8.31 -3.74 -1.68
CA ARG A 71 -8.59 -2.34 -1.36
C ARG A 71 -9.87 -2.21 -0.56
N ARG A 72 -10.95 -2.86 -1.00
CA ARG A 72 -12.24 -2.86 -0.27
C ARG A 72 -12.09 -3.45 1.13
N ALA A 73 -11.38 -4.57 1.28
CA ALA A 73 -11.11 -5.17 2.58
C ALA A 73 -10.31 -4.23 3.49
N SER A 74 -9.30 -3.54 2.95
CA SER A 74 -8.46 -2.59 3.71
C SER A 74 -9.28 -1.38 4.19
N ILE A 75 -10.19 -0.87 3.36
CA ILE A 75 -11.13 0.20 3.76
C ILE A 75 -12.04 -0.27 4.88
N MET A 76 -12.61 -1.48 4.78
CA MET A 76 -13.49 -2.01 5.83
C MET A 76 -12.75 -2.13 7.17
N VAL A 77 -11.52 -2.66 7.18
CA VAL A 77 -10.69 -2.75 8.39
C VAL A 77 -10.40 -1.36 8.96
N TRP A 78 -10.05 -0.39 8.10
CA TRP A 78 -9.81 0.98 8.54
C TRP A 78 -11.05 1.62 9.16
N LEU A 79 -12.22 1.48 8.53
CA LEU A 79 -13.49 1.98 9.06
C LEU A 79 -13.82 1.35 10.42
N LEU A 80 -13.64 0.02 10.56
CA LEU A 80 -13.84 -0.65 11.85
C LEU A 80 -12.91 -0.11 12.94
N SER A 81 -11.64 0.17 12.60
CA SER A 81 -10.68 0.75 13.54
C SER A 81 -11.03 2.18 13.99
N LEU A 82 -11.88 2.89 13.25
CA LEU A 82 -12.42 4.18 13.68
C LEU A 82 -13.53 4.00 14.72
N PHE A 83 -14.36 2.97 14.58
CA PHE A 83 -15.43 2.67 15.53
C PHE A 83 -14.89 2.16 16.86
N ASP A 84 -13.79 1.39 16.85
CA ASP A 84 -13.14 0.89 18.07
C ASP A 84 -12.41 1.98 18.88
N LYS A 85 -12.25 3.19 18.33
CA LYS A 85 -11.63 4.36 19.01
C LYS A 85 -12.64 5.29 19.68
N THR A 86 -13.92 4.92 19.72
CA THR A 86 -15.03 5.63 20.39
C THR A 86 -15.54 4.85 21.58
#